data_AF-A0A9X9ABF9-F1
#
_entry.id   AF-A0A9X9ABF9-F1
#
_cell.length_a   1.000
_cell.length_b   1.000
_cell.length_c   1.000
_cell.angle_alpha   90.00
_cell.angle_beta   90.00
_cell.angle_gamma   90.00
#
_symmetry.space_group_name_H-M   'P 1'
#
loop_
_entity.id
_entity.type
_entity.pdbx_description
1 polymer ?
#
loop_
_entity_poly.entity_id
_entity_poly.type
_entity_poly.pdbx_seq_one_letter_code
_entity_poly.pdbx_strand_id
1 'polypeptide(L)'
;SHTKENEWERKCQYTLENIQKTNGRTLVLFRTTQELAAFKEYVSKEQMSVPFLYEGDQEISQLVSRFQNEEETVLCAVHLWEGLDIPGSSLSHVIIWSLPFPPNDPVFEAKRKHVNDPFWDVDVPYMILRLRQGIGRLIRTSEDKGAISIFLSDTEDEKVIEAVKNVLPVEGKEL
;
A
#
# COMPACT_ATOMS: atom_id res chain seq x y z
N SER A 1 22.43 -7.62 -10.73
CA SER A 1 22.36 -7.92 -9.28
C SER A 1 22.45 -6.67 -8.43
N HIS A 2 23.39 -5.74 -8.69
CA HIS A 2 23.55 -4.49 -7.92
C HIS A 2 22.43 -3.43 -8.09
N THR A 3 21.69 -3.45 -9.20
CA THR A 3 20.66 -2.41 -9.48
C THR A 3 19.39 -2.59 -8.64
N LYS A 4 18.89 -3.83 -8.51
CA LYS A 4 17.66 -4.14 -7.75
C LYS A 4 17.83 -3.96 -6.24
N GLU A 5 19.03 -4.24 -5.72
CA GLU A 5 19.35 -4.04 -4.31
C GLU A 5 19.34 -2.56 -3.93
N ASN A 6 19.81 -1.69 -4.85
CA ASN A 6 19.77 -0.24 -4.70
C ASN A 6 18.32 0.32 -4.78
N GLU A 7 17.46 -0.25 -5.62
CA GLU A 7 16.04 0.16 -5.71
C GLU A 7 15.24 -0.20 -4.47
N TRP A 8 15.42 -1.42 -3.95
CA TRP A 8 14.76 -1.85 -2.72
C TRP A 8 15.13 -0.96 -1.54
N GLU A 9 16.43 -0.69 -1.36
CA GLU A 9 16.90 0.15 -0.27
C GLU A 9 16.37 1.58 -0.37
N ARG A 10 16.35 2.17 -1.58
CA ARG A 10 15.74 3.49 -1.82
C ARG A 10 14.26 3.51 -1.48
N LYS A 11 13.52 2.45 -1.81
CA LYS A 11 12.10 2.30 -1.50
C LYS A 11 11.86 2.25 0.01
N CYS A 12 12.70 1.51 0.73
CA CYS A 12 12.69 1.50 2.19
C CYS A 12 12.98 2.89 2.78
N GLN A 13 14.07 3.53 2.36
CA GLN A 13 14.47 4.86 2.84
C GLN A 13 13.38 5.89 2.60
N TYR A 14 12.84 5.97 1.38
CA TYR A 14 11.72 6.87 1.07
C TYR A 14 10.52 6.62 1.99
N THR A 15 10.19 5.35 2.24
CA THR A 15 9.05 4.98 3.09
C THR A 15 9.28 5.43 4.53
N LEU A 16 10.48 5.17 5.09
CA LEU A 16 10.82 5.57 6.47
C LEU A 16 10.87 7.09 6.64
N GLU A 17 11.43 7.82 5.67
CA GLU A 17 11.44 9.29 5.69
C GLU A 17 10.03 9.88 5.70
N ASN A 18 9.12 9.30 4.92
CA ASN A 18 7.74 9.77 4.89
C ASN A 18 6.98 9.44 6.17
N ILE A 19 7.18 8.23 6.73
CA ILE A 19 6.66 7.84 8.04
C ILE A 19 7.11 8.83 9.13
N GLN A 20 8.36 9.28 9.11
CA GLN A 20 8.86 10.27 10.06
C GLN A 20 8.19 11.64 9.85
N LYS A 21 8.02 12.09 8.61
CA LYS A 21 7.34 13.36 8.28
C LYS A 21 5.88 13.39 8.75
N THR A 22 5.22 12.23 8.78
CA THR A 22 3.83 12.10 9.24
C THR A 22 3.72 11.69 10.70
N ASN A 23 4.85 11.54 11.41
CA ASN A 23 4.95 11.08 12.79
C ASN A 23 4.19 9.76 13.02
N GLY A 24 4.41 8.79 12.12
CA GLY A 24 3.53 7.64 11.99
C GLY A 24 2.30 8.02 11.18
N ARG A 25 1.11 7.60 11.64
CA ARG A 25 -0.16 7.81 10.92
C ARG A 25 -0.16 7.24 9.49
N THR A 26 0.63 6.19 9.28
CA THR A 26 0.90 5.63 7.96
C THR A 26 0.37 4.21 7.86
N LEU A 27 -0.39 3.94 6.80
CA LEU A 27 -0.71 2.59 6.37
C LEU A 27 0.21 2.22 5.20
N VAL A 28 1.03 1.18 5.36
CA VAL A 28 1.89 0.62 4.30
C VAL A 28 1.27 -0.68 3.80
N LEU A 29 0.92 -0.72 2.53
CA LEU A 29 0.25 -1.86 1.88
C LEU A 29 1.22 -2.59 0.96
N PHE A 30 1.49 -3.84 1.30
CA PHE A 30 2.33 -4.76 0.56
C PHE A 30 1.48 -5.66 -0.33
N ARG A 31 2.08 -6.22 -1.39
CA ARG A 31 1.41 -7.21 -2.24
C ARG A 31 1.55 -8.61 -1.68
N THR A 32 2.66 -8.91 -0.99
CA THR A 32 2.92 -10.24 -0.43
C THR A 32 3.46 -10.19 0.99
N THR A 33 3.27 -11.28 1.74
CA THR A 33 3.82 -11.43 3.08
C THR A 33 5.34 -11.47 3.10
N GLN A 34 5.98 -11.91 2.01
CA GLN A 34 7.43 -11.87 1.86
C GLN A 34 7.97 -10.44 1.77
N GLU A 35 7.29 -9.55 1.03
CA GLU A 35 7.68 -8.13 0.97
C GLU A 35 7.55 -7.47 2.35
N LEU A 36 6.45 -7.73 3.06
CA LEU A 36 6.23 -7.24 4.41
C LEU A 36 7.31 -7.75 5.37
N ALA A 37 7.64 -9.03 5.33
CA ALA A 37 8.66 -9.62 6.19
C ALA A 37 10.06 -9.03 5.92
N ALA A 38 10.42 -8.84 4.65
CA ALA A 38 11.69 -8.20 4.27
C ALA A 38 11.75 -6.74 4.73
N PHE A 39 10.65 -5.99 4.60
CA PHE A 39 10.57 -4.63 5.11
C PHE A 39 10.68 -4.59 6.64
N LYS A 40 9.98 -5.48 7.36
CA LYS A 40 10.07 -5.62 8.82
C LYS A 40 11.50 -5.86 9.29
N GLU A 41 12.24 -6.75 8.60
CA GLU A 41 13.65 -7.00 8.91
C GLU A 41 14.50 -5.76 8.67
N TYR A 42 14.27 -5.03 7.57
CA TYR A 42 14.96 -3.77 7.29
C TYR A 42 14.71 -2.74 8.39
N VAL A 43 13.45 -2.47 8.73
CA VAL A 43 13.07 -1.51 9.78
C VAL A 43 13.65 -1.87 11.14
N SER A 44 13.81 -3.16 11.46
CA SER A 44 14.39 -3.59 12.74
C SER A 44 15.84 -3.16 12.95
N LYS A 45 16.55 -2.79 11.88
CA LYS A 45 17.93 -2.30 11.90
C LYS A 45 17.98 -0.76 12.02
N GLU A 46 16.86 -0.09 11.85
CA GLU A 46 16.71 1.36 11.86
C GLU A 46 16.17 1.88 13.19
N GLN A 47 16.56 3.10 13.58
CA GLN A 47 16.04 3.75 14.79
C GLN A 47 14.80 4.57 14.46
N MET A 48 13.63 3.94 14.61
CA MET A 48 12.34 4.60 14.42
C MET A 48 11.72 5.01 15.76
N SER A 49 11.16 6.22 15.82
CA SER A 49 10.50 6.78 17.01
C SER A 49 9.04 6.36 17.16
N VAL A 50 8.46 5.70 16.16
CA VAL A 50 7.07 5.26 16.12
C VAL A 50 6.97 3.74 16.09
N PRO A 51 6.00 3.12 16.78
CA PRO A 51 5.79 1.68 16.73
C PRO A 51 5.22 1.24 15.38
N PHE A 52 5.66 0.07 14.93
CA PHE A 52 5.17 -0.60 13.74
C PHE A 52 4.31 -1.80 14.14
N LEU A 53 3.15 -1.90 13.51
CA LEU A 53 2.18 -2.98 13.62
C LEU A 53 2.25 -3.79 12.33
N TYR A 54 2.49 -5.10 12.42
CA TYR A 54 2.64 -5.95 11.24
C TYR A 54 1.53 -6.99 11.20
N GLU A 55 0.85 -7.08 10.04
CA GLU A 55 -0.06 -8.19 9.78
C GLU A 55 0.66 -9.53 9.95
N GLY A 56 0.03 -10.44 10.70
CA GLY A 56 0.59 -11.74 11.09
C GLY A 56 1.18 -11.79 12.50
N ASP A 57 1.45 -10.65 13.15
CA ASP A 57 1.92 -10.63 14.54
C ASP A 57 0.77 -10.76 15.56
N GLN A 58 -0.42 -10.28 15.22
CA GLN A 58 -1.65 -10.33 16.03
C GLN A 58 -2.87 -10.49 15.12
N GLU A 59 -4.03 -10.72 15.74
CA GLU A 59 -5.32 -10.69 15.04
C GLU A 59 -5.54 -9.35 14.33
N ILE A 60 -6.00 -9.39 13.08
CA ILE A 60 -6.09 -8.19 12.24
C ILE A 60 -6.98 -7.12 12.86
N SER A 61 -8.07 -7.53 13.54
CA SER A 61 -8.98 -6.63 14.25
C SER A 61 -8.29 -5.89 15.41
N GLN A 62 -7.32 -6.52 16.08
CA GLN A 62 -6.55 -5.90 17.15
C GLN A 62 -5.54 -4.91 16.59
N LEU A 63 -4.80 -5.27 15.53
CA LEU A 63 -3.86 -4.36 14.87
C LEU A 63 -4.55 -3.10 14.38
N VAL A 64 -5.74 -3.27 13.81
CA VAL A 64 -6.59 -2.19 13.32
C VAL A 64 -7.09 -1.32 14.45
N SER A 65 -7.61 -1.92 15.53
CA SER A 65 -8.05 -1.18 16.71
C SER A 65 -6.91 -0.36 17.30
N ARG A 66 -5.70 -0.92 17.38
CA ARG A 66 -4.51 -0.20 17.83
C ARG A 66 -4.17 0.95 16.89
N PHE A 67 -4.11 0.71 15.58
CA PHE A 67 -3.84 1.76 14.59
C PHE A 67 -4.87 2.91 14.64
N GLN A 68 -6.14 2.61 14.93
CA GLN A 68 -7.19 3.61 15.07
C GLN A 68 -7.03 4.45 16.34
N ASN A 69 -6.67 3.82 17.47
CA ASN A 69 -6.61 4.47 18.78
C ASN A 69 -5.24 5.06 19.13
N GLU A 70 -4.17 4.60 18.49
CA GLU A 70 -2.80 5.06 18.68
C GLU A 70 -2.39 5.84 17.42
N GLU A 71 -2.53 7.18 17.43
CA GLU A 71 -2.31 7.99 16.22
C GLU A 71 -0.88 7.89 15.68
N GLU A 72 0.13 7.84 16.56
CA GLU A 72 1.55 7.85 16.18
C GLU A 72 2.07 6.45 15.83
N THR A 73 1.32 5.69 15.02
CA THR A 73 1.67 4.31 14.68
C THR A 73 1.73 4.07 13.18
N VAL A 74 2.40 2.98 12.78
CA VAL A 74 2.45 2.53 11.40
C VAL A 74 1.82 1.14 11.32
N LEU A 75 0.86 0.95 10.41
CA LEU A 75 0.29 -0.35 10.12
C LEU A 75 0.83 -0.86 8.78
N CYS A 76 1.51 -2.00 8.82
CA CYS A 76 2.04 -2.71 7.67
C CYS A 76 1.16 -3.93 7.40
N ALA A 77 0.53 -4.01 6.22
CA ALA A 77 -0.43 -5.07 5.91
C ALA A 77 -0.37 -5.51 4.45
N VAL A 78 -0.86 -6.73 4.18
CA VAL A 78 -0.99 -7.34 2.86
C VAL A 78 -2.46 -7.40 2.44
N HIS A 79 -3.34 -7.81 3.35
CA HIS A 79 -4.74 -8.11 3.02
C HIS A 79 -5.74 -7.04 3.45
N LEU A 80 -5.28 -5.92 4.04
CA LEU A 80 -6.13 -4.87 4.61
C LEU A 80 -6.92 -4.02 3.58
N TRP A 81 -6.96 -4.45 2.32
CA TRP A 81 -7.71 -3.80 1.25
C TRP A 81 -9.23 -4.02 1.39
N GLU A 82 -9.67 -5.09 2.04
CA GLU A 82 -11.09 -5.48 2.12
C GLU A 82 -11.72 -5.15 3.48
N GLY A 83 -12.92 -4.55 3.46
CA GLY A 83 -13.85 -4.57 4.58
C GLY A 83 -13.46 -3.77 5.83
N LEU A 84 -12.43 -2.93 5.78
CA LEU A 84 -11.85 -2.35 6.97
C LEU A 84 -11.92 -0.82 6.95
N ASP A 85 -13.06 -0.29 7.37
CA ASP A 85 -13.16 1.14 7.60
C ASP A 85 -12.13 1.53 8.67
N ILE A 86 -11.13 2.34 8.30
CA ILE A 86 -10.20 2.94 9.26
C ILE A 86 -10.74 4.35 9.48
N PRO A 87 -11.55 4.59 10.52
CA PRO A 87 -11.99 5.92 10.85
C PRO A 87 -10.86 6.67 11.56
N GLY A 88 -10.68 7.95 11.20
CA GLY A 88 -10.11 8.93 12.10
C GLY A 88 -8.84 9.64 11.62
N SER A 89 -8.52 10.69 12.38
CA SER A 89 -7.31 11.54 12.32
C SER A 89 -5.98 10.78 12.37
N SER A 90 -6.03 9.48 12.64
CA SER A 90 -4.91 8.55 12.75
C SER A 90 -4.32 8.15 11.39
N LEU A 91 -5.03 8.31 10.27
CA LEU A 91 -4.52 7.97 8.93
C LEU A 91 -4.28 9.24 8.10
N SER A 92 -3.02 9.63 7.94
CA SER A 92 -2.62 10.79 7.12
C SER A 92 -1.81 10.39 5.89
N HIS A 93 -1.31 9.15 5.82
CA HIS A 93 -0.54 8.66 4.67
C HIS A 93 -0.87 7.21 4.34
N VAL A 94 -1.20 6.93 3.09
CA VAL A 94 -1.21 5.57 2.55
C VAL A 94 -0.03 5.39 1.61
N ILE A 95 0.81 4.40 1.89
CA ILE A 95 1.92 4.00 1.03
C ILE A 95 1.57 2.66 0.40
N ILE A 96 1.37 2.65 -0.91
CA ILE A 96 1.16 1.45 -1.71
C ILE A 96 2.54 0.98 -2.14
N TRP A 97 3.07 0.01 -1.39
CA TRP A 97 4.39 -0.54 -1.62
C TRP A 97 4.45 -1.20 -3.00
N SER A 98 3.47 -2.03 -3.33
CA SER A 98 3.42 -2.72 -4.62
C SER A 98 1.99 -2.69 -5.15
N LEU A 99 1.82 -2.58 -6.47
CA LEU A 99 0.50 -2.54 -7.08
C LEU A 99 -0.31 -3.81 -6.69
N PRO A 100 -1.57 -3.64 -6.24
CA PRO A 100 -2.38 -4.74 -5.70
C PRO A 100 -2.99 -5.59 -6.83
N PHE A 101 -2.15 -6.18 -7.68
CA PHE A 101 -2.58 -7.19 -8.65
C PHE A 101 -3.20 -8.40 -7.95
N PRO A 102 -4.06 -9.17 -8.64
CA PRO A 102 -4.74 -10.28 -7.99
C PRO A 102 -3.77 -11.33 -7.44
N PRO A 103 -4.15 -12.00 -6.34
CA PRO A 103 -3.40 -13.16 -5.86
C PRO A 103 -3.38 -14.28 -6.90
N ASN A 104 -2.41 -15.18 -6.76
CA ASN A 104 -2.34 -16.42 -7.52
C ASN A 104 -3.15 -17.50 -6.80
N ASP A 105 -4.47 -17.41 -6.90
CA ASP A 105 -5.40 -18.38 -6.32
C ASP A 105 -6.28 -19.04 -7.40
N PRO A 106 -6.95 -20.17 -7.10
CA PRO A 106 -7.77 -20.89 -8.07
C PRO A 106 -8.91 -20.05 -8.68
N VAL A 107 -9.40 -19.03 -7.95
CA VAL A 107 -10.50 -18.17 -8.41
C VAL A 107 -10.01 -17.25 -9.51
N PHE A 108 -8.88 -16.57 -9.32
CA PHE A 108 -8.30 -15.72 -10.35
C PHE A 108 -7.73 -16.52 -11.52
N GLU A 109 -7.13 -17.69 -11.26
CA GLU A 109 -6.73 -18.60 -12.34
C GLU A 109 -7.91 -19.00 -13.24
N ALA A 110 -9.07 -19.31 -12.65
CA ALA A 110 -10.27 -19.60 -13.42
C ALA A 110 -10.70 -18.39 -14.24
N LYS A 111 -10.76 -17.18 -13.66
CA LYS A 111 -11.13 -15.96 -14.40
C LYS A 111 -10.21 -15.70 -15.59
N ARG A 112 -8.90 -15.80 -15.39
CA ARG A 112 -7.89 -15.60 -16.45
C ARG A 112 -8.06 -16.55 -17.63
N LYS A 113 -8.51 -17.79 -17.41
CA LYS A 113 -8.73 -18.79 -18.48
C LYS A 113 -9.93 -18.47 -19.39
N HIS A 114 -10.85 -17.60 -18.98
CA HIS A 114 -12.08 -17.31 -19.73
C HIS A 114 -12.01 -16.03 -20.58
N VAL A 115 -10.85 -15.39 -20.65
CA VAL A 115 -10.63 -14.13 -21.38
C VAL A 115 -9.44 -14.25 -22.33
N ASN A 116 -9.40 -13.41 -23.36
CA ASN A 116 -8.32 -13.42 -24.34
C ASN A 116 -7.07 -12.71 -23.82
N ASP A 117 -7.24 -11.63 -23.04
CA ASP A 117 -6.15 -10.87 -22.46
C ASP A 117 -6.29 -10.83 -20.93
N PRO A 118 -5.77 -11.84 -20.21
CA PRO A 118 -5.94 -11.93 -18.76
C PRO A 118 -5.39 -10.72 -17.99
N PHE A 119 -4.33 -10.09 -18.51
CA PHE A 119 -3.72 -8.95 -17.84
C PHE A 119 -4.64 -7.73 -17.89
N TRP A 120 -5.12 -7.37 -19.09
CA TRP A 120 -5.97 -6.20 -19.27
C TRP A 120 -7.44 -6.43 -18.89
N ASP A 121 -7.94 -7.67 -18.99
CA ASP A 121 -9.35 -7.98 -18.73
C ASP A 121 -9.63 -8.43 -17.28
N VAL A 122 -8.60 -8.87 -16.53
CA VAL A 122 -8.75 -9.36 -15.15
C VAL A 122 -7.82 -8.64 -14.17
N ASP A 123 -6.51 -8.65 -14.43
CA ASP A 123 -5.53 -8.20 -13.44
C ASP A 123 -5.56 -6.67 -13.23
N VAL A 124 -5.56 -5.88 -14.31
CA VAL A 124 -5.64 -4.41 -14.25
C VAL A 124 -6.97 -3.92 -13.66
N PRO A 125 -8.15 -4.42 -14.09
CA PRO A 125 -9.42 -4.02 -13.48
C PRO A 125 -9.50 -4.31 -11.99
N TYR A 126 -8.98 -5.46 -11.54
CA TYR A 126 -8.90 -5.77 -10.12
C TYR A 126 -7.99 -4.79 -9.37
N MET A 127 -6.78 -4.54 -9.89
CA MET A 127 -5.85 -3.60 -9.28
C MET A 127 -6.46 -2.20 -9.18
N ILE A 128 -7.13 -1.70 -10.24
CA ILE A 128 -7.81 -0.41 -10.24
C ILE A 128 -8.91 -0.36 -9.17
N LEU A 129 -9.72 -1.42 -9.07
CA LEU A 129 -10.76 -1.51 -8.05
C LEU A 129 -10.17 -1.45 -6.63
N ARG A 130 -9.07 -2.16 -6.37
CA ARG A 130 -8.36 -2.14 -5.09
C ARG A 130 -7.78 -0.78 -4.76
N LEU A 131 -7.14 -0.13 -5.72
CA LEU A 131 -6.60 1.22 -5.55
C LEU A 131 -7.71 2.21 -5.19
N ARG A 132 -8.83 2.20 -5.92
CA ARG A 132 -10.00 3.06 -5.61
C ARG A 132 -10.52 2.83 -4.19
N GLN A 133 -10.59 1.57 -3.75
CA GLN A 133 -11.01 1.23 -2.39
C GLN A 133 -10.02 1.76 -1.34
N GLY A 134 -8.72 1.65 -1.57
CA GLY A 134 -7.69 2.18 -0.67
C GLY A 134 -7.70 3.70 -0.59
N ILE A 135 -7.77 4.39 -1.74
CA ILE A 135 -7.81 5.86 -1.81
C ILE A 135 -9.08 6.42 -1.17
N GLY A 136 -10.23 5.80 -1.42
CA GLY A 136 -11.52 6.23 -0.86
C GLY A 136 -11.57 6.18 0.68
N ARG A 137 -10.65 5.46 1.33
CA ARG A 137 -10.51 5.48 2.80
C ARG A 137 -9.71 6.66 3.32
N LEU A 138 -8.78 7.22 2.54
CA LEU A 138 -8.00 8.38 2.96
C LEU A 138 -8.79 9.69 2.81
N ILE A 139 -9.67 9.77 1.82
CA ILE A 139 -10.45 10.97 1.50
C ILE A 139 -11.89 10.76 1.96
N ARG A 140 -12.14 10.92 3.27
CA ARG A 140 -13.49 10.79 3.85
C ARG A 140 -14.24 12.12 3.94
N THR A 141 -13.54 13.24 4.12
CA THR A 141 -14.17 14.57 4.18
C THR A 141 -13.35 15.62 3.43
N SER A 142 -13.97 16.72 3.01
CA SER A 142 -13.31 17.84 2.31
C SER A 142 -12.23 18.56 3.13
N GLU A 143 -12.14 18.27 4.42
CA GLU A 143 -11.19 18.87 5.36
C GLU A 143 -10.01 17.93 5.68
N ASP A 144 -10.15 16.62 5.39
CA ASP A 144 -9.09 15.64 5.61
C ASP A 144 -7.95 15.84 4.60
N LYS A 145 -6.76 16.15 5.12
CA LYS A 145 -5.52 16.25 4.34
C LYS A 145 -4.72 14.98 4.53
N GLY A 146 -4.49 14.26 3.44
CA GLY A 146 -3.67 13.05 3.44
C GLY A 146 -2.82 12.94 2.19
N ALA A 147 -1.75 12.16 2.27
CA ALA A 147 -0.88 11.82 1.15
C ALA A 147 -1.08 10.37 0.71
N ILE A 148 -0.92 10.12 -0.59
CA ILE A 148 -0.84 8.78 -1.14
C ILE A 148 0.45 8.67 -1.93
N SER A 149 1.29 7.73 -1.55
CA SER A 149 2.50 7.38 -2.31
C SER A 149 2.31 6.01 -2.91
N ILE A 150 2.53 5.88 -4.22
CA ILE A 150 2.45 4.60 -4.93
C ILE A 150 3.80 4.37 -5.59
N PHE A 151 4.44 3.25 -5.27
CA PHE A 151 5.65 2.85 -5.98
C PHE A 151 5.29 2.08 -7.24
N LEU A 152 5.91 2.49 -8.35
CA LEU A 152 5.80 1.85 -9.66
C LEU A 152 7.19 1.33 -10.05
N SER A 153 7.24 0.22 -10.80
CA SER A 153 8.50 -0.18 -11.45
C SER A 153 8.80 0.80 -12.59
N ASP A 154 10.09 1.05 -12.81
CA ASP A 154 10.62 1.72 -14.01
C ASP A 154 10.28 1.02 -15.34
N THR A 155 9.91 -0.27 -15.26
CA THR A 155 9.50 -1.10 -16.39
C THR A 155 7.98 -1.28 -16.51
N GLU A 156 7.17 -0.55 -15.71
CA GLU A 156 5.71 -0.62 -15.83
C GLU A 156 5.22 -0.12 -17.18
N ASP A 157 4.20 -0.80 -17.71
CA ASP A 157 3.54 -0.40 -18.96
C ASP A 157 2.91 1.00 -18.78
N GLU A 158 3.13 1.88 -19.75
CA GLU A 158 2.65 3.26 -19.72
C GLU A 158 1.13 3.34 -19.48
N LYS A 159 0.37 2.40 -20.03
CA LYS A 159 -1.09 2.32 -19.82
C LYS A 159 -1.45 1.93 -18.40
N VAL A 160 -0.63 1.13 -17.72
CA VAL A 160 -0.81 0.83 -16.28
C VAL A 160 -0.58 2.10 -15.47
N ILE A 161 0.49 2.84 -15.76
CA ILE A 161 0.80 4.11 -15.10
C ILE A 161 -0.35 5.11 -15.29
N GLU A 162 -0.86 5.25 -16.51
CA GLU A 162 -2.01 6.11 -16.82
C GLU A 162 -3.26 5.66 -16.07
N ALA A 163 -3.54 4.35 -16.03
CA ALA A 163 -4.68 3.82 -15.29
C ALA A 163 -4.57 4.09 -13.77
N VAL A 164 -3.39 3.97 -13.18
CA VAL A 164 -3.12 4.32 -11.78
C VAL A 164 -3.31 5.83 -11.54
N LYS A 165 -2.76 6.69 -12.41
CA LYS A 165 -2.93 8.15 -12.33
C LYS A 165 -4.40 8.56 -12.38
N ASN A 166 -5.20 7.91 -13.23
CA ASN A 166 -6.64 8.16 -13.36
C ASN A 166 -7.47 7.73 -12.13
N VAL A 167 -6.86 6.96 -11.21
CA VAL A 167 -7.48 6.55 -9.95
C VAL A 167 -7.13 7.52 -8.82
N LEU A 168 -6.03 8.26 -8.95
CA LEU A 168 -5.64 9.27 -7.98
C LEU A 168 -6.56 10.50 -8.04
N PRO A 169 -6.80 11.17 -6.91
CA PRO A 169 -7.51 12.44 -6.89
C PRO A 169 -6.66 13.49 -7.62
N VAL A 170 -7.31 14.41 -8.33
CA VAL A 170 -6.69 15.37 -9.26
C VAL A 170 -5.71 16.36 -8.60
N GLU A 171 -5.63 16.39 -7.27
CA GLU A 171 -4.68 17.23 -6.52
C GLU A 171 -3.45 16.41 -6.07
N GLY A 172 -2.54 16.11 -7.00
CA GLY A 172 -1.27 15.47 -6.69
C GLY A 172 -0.10 16.13 -7.42
N LYS A 173 0.91 16.62 -6.69
CA LYS A 173 2.20 17.01 -7.28
C LYS A 173 2.98 15.74 -7.64
N GLU A 174 3.43 15.62 -8.88
CA GLU A 174 4.47 14.66 -9.24
C GLU A 174 5.77 15.05 -8.50
N LEU A 175 6.38 14.10 -7.78
CA LEU A 175 7.68 14.24 -7.11
C LEU A 175 8.69 13.26 -7.72
#